data_AF-A0A7C6PRY1-F1
#
_entry.id   AF-A0A7C6PRY1-F1
#
_cell.length_a   1.000
_cell.length_b   1.000
_cell.length_c   1.000
_cell.angle_alpha   90.00
_cell.angle_beta   90.00
_cell.angle_gamma   90.00
#
_symmetry.space_group_name_H-M   'P 1'
#
loop_
_entity.id
_entity.type
_entity.pdbx_description
1 polymer ?
#
loop_
_entity_poly.entity_id
_entity_poly.type
_entity_poly.pdbx_seq_one_letter_code
_entity_poly.pdbx_strand_id
1 'polypeptide(L)'
;MKFYHMRRIFRNDWKRILTNPVALIVVLGIAVLPGLYAWVNIMACWNVYENTGNIPVAIVNSDKPAQLRDQEINIGASVVEQLNGNDKMDWKFVTEQQADLGLADGTYFAAIELPEDFSYNFTTLFSETPIKPKIIFKVDNKVNPVAERMTESA
;
A
#
# COMPACT_ATOMS: atom_id res chain seq x y z
N MET A 1 -30.62 -29.47 -37.55
CA MET A 1 -29.70 -28.45 -36.99
C MET A 1 -28.26 -28.96 -37.15
N LYS A 2 -27.51 -28.47 -38.16
CA LYS A 2 -26.34 -29.17 -38.74
C LYS A 2 -25.00 -28.82 -38.05
N PHE A 3 -24.79 -29.30 -36.82
CA PHE A 3 -23.49 -29.16 -36.11
C PHE A 3 -22.30 -29.85 -36.82
N TYR A 4 -22.57 -30.84 -37.69
CA TYR A 4 -21.53 -31.56 -38.43
C TYR A 4 -20.75 -30.67 -39.41
N HIS A 5 -21.44 -29.75 -40.10
CA HIS A 5 -20.77 -28.83 -41.02
C HIS A 5 -19.89 -27.82 -40.28
N MET A 6 -20.36 -27.34 -39.12
CA MET A 6 -19.62 -26.44 -38.24
C MET A 6 -18.28 -27.07 -37.81
N ARG A 7 -18.29 -28.30 -37.29
CA ARG A 7 -17.07 -29.01 -36.85
C ARG A 7 -16.11 -29.31 -38.01
N ARG A 8 -16.64 -29.60 -39.20
CA ARG A 8 -15.82 -29.87 -40.39
C ARG A 8 -15.10 -28.61 -40.88
N ILE A 9 -15.78 -27.47 -40.89
CA ILE A 9 -15.19 -26.17 -41.26
C ILE A 9 -14.12 -25.79 -40.24
N PHE A 10 -14.43 -25.85 -38.94
CA PHE A 10 -13.48 -25.57 -37.85
C PHE A 10 -12.19 -26.39 -37.96
N ARG A 11 -12.29 -27.71 -38.20
CA ARG A 11 -11.12 -28.59 -38.35
C ARG A 11 -10.30 -28.26 -39.61
N ASN A 12 -10.95 -27.89 -40.70
CA ASN A 12 -10.27 -27.53 -41.94
C ASN A 12 -9.54 -26.19 -41.82
N ASP A 13 -10.14 -25.22 -41.11
CA ASP A 13 -9.52 -23.92 -40.85
C ASP A 13 -8.31 -24.06 -39.92
N TRP A 14 -8.42 -24.85 -38.85
CA TRP A 14 -7.27 -25.18 -37.99
C TRP A 14 -6.13 -25.87 -38.75
N LYS A 15 -6.45 -26.83 -39.63
CA LYS A 15 -5.43 -27.46 -40.48
C LYS A 15 -4.72 -26.45 -41.37
N ARG A 16 -5.47 -25.51 -41.99
CA ARG A 16 -4.91 -24.46 -42.86
C ARG A 16 -4.02 -23.48 -42.11
N ILE A 17 -4.41 -23.10 -40.88
CA ILE A 17 -3.60 -22.26 -40.00
C ILE A 17 -2.28 -22.97 -39.65
N LEU A 18 -2.31 -24.27 -39.35
CA LEU A 18 -1.12 -25.04 -38.99
C LEU A 18 -0.20 -25.41 -40.18
N THR A 19 -0.72 -25.43 -41.41
CA THR A 19 0.08 -25.77 -42.61
C THR A 19 0.64 -24.54 -43.33
N ASN A 20 0.07 -23.36 -43.12
CA ASN A 20 0.58 -22.12 -43.71
C ASN A 20 1.48 -21.37 -42.71
N PRO A 21 2.80 -21.24 -42.96
CA PRO A 21 3.73 -20.61 -42.04
C PRO A 21 3.41 -19.13 -41.76
N VAL A 22 2.87 -18.39 -42.74
CA VAL A 22 2.48 -16.98 -42.55
C VAL A 22 1.27 -16.89 -41.62
N ALA A 23 0.26 -17.74 -41.82
CA ALA A 23 -0.92 -17.77 -40.97
C ALA A 23 -0.57 -18.16 -39.53
N LEU A 24 0.35 -19.11 -39.35
CA LEU A 24 0.84 -19.54 -38.04
C LEU A 24 1.50 -18.38 -37.28
N ILE A 25 2.39 -17.62 -37.94
CA ILE A 25 3.09 -16.47 -37.32
C ILE A 25 2.10 -15.41 -36.86
N VAL A 26 1.10 -15.07 -37.68
CA VAL A 26 0.08 -14.06 -37.34
C VAL A 26 -0.76 -14.50 -36.14
N VAL A 27 -1.21 -15.76 -36.12
CA VAL A 27 -2.01 -16.30 -35.02
C VAL A 27 -1.20 -16.36 -33.72
N LEU A 28 0.06 -16.81 -33.79
CA LEU A 28 0.96 -16.81 -32.64
C LEU A 28 1.23 -15.40 -32.13
N GLY A 29 1.47 -14.43 -33.02
CA GLY A 29 1.68 -13.03 -32.65
C GLY A 29 0.49 -12.48 -31.86
N ILE A 30 -0.73 -12.67 -32.35
CA ILE A 30 -1.95 -12.21 -31.67
C ILE A 30 -2.16 -12.95 -30.33
N ALA A 31 -1.87 -14.25 -30.28
CA ALA A 31 -2.03 -15.06 -29.07
C ALA A 31 -1.03 -14.69 -27.96
N VAL A 32 0.16 -14.21 -28.32
CA VAL A 32 1.23 -13.84 -27.37
C VAL A 32 1.03 -12.43 -26.80
N LEU A 33 0.36 -11.52 -27.51
CA LEU A 33 0.14 -10.14 -27.06
C LEU A 33 -0.50 -10.03 -25.66
N PRO A 34 -1.58 -10.75 -25.32
CA PRO A 34 -2.14 -10.74 -23.98
C PRO A 34 -1.14 -11.23 -22.91
N GLY A 35 -0.32 -12.22 -23.25
CA GLY A 35 0.71 -12.76 -22.35
C GLY A 35 1.83 -11.76 -22.08
N LEU A 36 2.30 -11.05 -23.12
CA LEU A 36 3.31 -10.00 -22.96
C LEU A 36 2.78 -8.82 -22.14
N TYR A 37 1.53 -8.41 -22.39
CA TYR A 37 0.88 -7.36 -21.61
C TYR A 37 0.79 -7.76 -20.13
N ALA A 38 0.29 -8.97 -19.86
CA ALA A 38 0.20 -9.50 -18.50
C ALA A 38 1.58 -9.59 -17.84
N TRP A 39 2.60 -10.04 -18.58
CA TRP A 39 3.97 -10.16 -18.08
C TRP A 39 4.53 -8.82 -17.59
N VAL A 40 4.46 -7.77 -18.41
CA VAL A 40 4.95 -6.44 -18.04
C VAL A 40 4.19 -5.87 -16.84
N ASN A 41 2.87 -6.05 -16.81
CA ASN A 41 2.04 -5.60 -15.69
C ASN A 41 2.39 -6.32 -14.38
N ILE A 42 2.55 -7.65 -14.43
CA ILE A 42 2.91 -8.44 -13.24
C ILE A 42 4.30 -8.05 -12.76
N MET A 43 5.28 -7.91 -13.66
CA MET A 43 6.64 -7.53 -13.27
C MET A 43 6.68 -6.13 -12.64
N ALA A 44 5.94 -5.17 -13.20
CA ALA A 44 5.84 -3.82 -12.64
C ALA A 44 5.19 -3.82 -11.26
N CYS A 45 4.10 -4.57 -11.06
CA CYS A 45 3.41 -4.65 -9.78
C CYS A 45 4.20 -5.46 -8.73
N TRP A 46 4.86 -6.55 -9.12
CA TRP A 46 5.62 -7.41 -8.21
C TRP A 46 6.77 -6.67 -7.54
N ASN A 47 7.45 -5.80 -8.30
CA ASN A 47 8.54 -4.97 -7.78
C ASN A 47 8.07 -3.97 -6.71
N VAL A 48 6.84 -3.46 -6.78
CA VAL A 48 6.28 -2.53 -5.77
C VAL A 48 6.03 -3.24 -4.44
N TYR A 49 5.57 -4.50 -4.47
CA TYR A 49 5.33 -5.29 -3.27
C TYR A 49 6.62 -5.79 -2.61
N GLU A 50 7.68 -6.06 -3.39
CA GLU A 50 9.01 -6.41 -2.83
C GLU A 50 9.78 -5.17 -2.33
N ASN A 51 9.60 -4.00 -2.96
CA ASN A 51 10.23 -2.74 -2.53
C ASN A 51 9.38 -1.93 -1.55
N THR A 52 8.26 -2.46 -1.04
CA THR A 52 7.47 -1.76 0.00
C THR A 52 8.28 -1.58 1.29
N GLY A 53 9.28 -2.46 1.53
CA GLY A 53 10.24 -2.34 2.64
C GLY A 53 11.10 -1.07 2.60
N ASN A 54 11.12 -0.35 1.48
CA ASN A 54 11.89 0.87 1.29
C ASN A 54 11.05 2.15 1.34
N ILE A 55 9.78 2.06 1.72
CA ILE A 55 8.94 3.27 1.90
C ILE A 55 9.28 3.87 3.27
N PRO A 56 9.92 5.04 3.33
CA PRO A 56 10.35 5.63 4.59
C PRO A 56 9.14 6.27 5.29
N VAL A 57 8.85 5.81 6.50
CA VAL A 57 7.74 6.30 7.33
C VAL A 57 8.31 6.90 8.60
N ALA A 58 8.09 8.19 8.81
CA ALA A 58 8.50 8.89 10.02
C ALA A 58 7.60 8.51 11.20
N ILE A 59 8.20 8.15 12.33
CA ILE A 59 7.51 7.93 13.60
C ILE A 59 7.97 9.00 14.58
N VAL A 60 7.01 9.79 15.07
CA VAL A 60 7.22 10.81 16.11
C VAL A 60 6.56 10.30 17.38
N ASN A 61 7.34 10.11 18.44
CA ASN A 61 6.84 9.70 19.73
C ASN A 61 6.92 10.84 20.75
N SER A 62 5.79 11.50 20.99
CA SER A 62 5.64 12.52 22.03
C SER A 62 4.94 11.98 23.27
N ASP A 63 4.61 10.68 23.29
CA ASP A 63 3.86 10.02 24.36
C ASP A 63 4.58 10.10 25.71
N LYS A 64 3.79 10.32 26.77
CA LYS A 64 4.27 10.32 28.16
C LYS A 64 3.77 9.08 28.89
N PRO A 65 4.60 8.48 29.77
CA PRO A 65 4.15 7.33 30.56
C PRO A 65 2.92 7.69 31.40
N ALA A 66 1.98 6.75 31.49
CA ALA A 66 0.75 6.87 32.26
C ALA A 66 0.72 5.87 33.40
N GLN A 67 0.09 6.22 34.52
CA GLN A 67 -0.08 5.31 35.65
C GLN A 67 -1.41 4.55 35.56
N LEU A 68 -1.35 3.23 35.71
CA LEU A 68 -2.50 2.36 35.86
C LEU A 68 -2.29 1.44 37.06
N ARG A 69 -3.11 1.61 38.11
CA ARG A 69 -3.12 0.75 39.31
C ARG A 69 -1.71 0.51 39.88
N ASP A 70 -1.01 1.62 40.16
CA ASP A 70 0.36 1.66 40.73
C ASP A 70 1.47 1.11 39.80
N GLN A 71 1.15 0.80 38.54
CA GLN A 71 2.14 0.47 37.51
C GLN A 71 2.26 1.61 36.50
N GLU A 72 3.50 1.97 36.17
CA GLU A 72 3.80 2.88 35.06
C GLU A 72 3.73 2.10 33.75
N ILE A 73 2.94 2.60 32.80
CA ILE A 73 2.73 2.01 31.48
C ILE A 73 3.15 3.03 30.43
N ASN A 74 4.01 2.60 29.49
CA ASN A 74 4.42 3.39 28.34
C ASN A 74 4.11 2.61 27.05
N ILE A 75 2.93 2.87 26.50
CA ILE A 75 2.45 2.23 25.27
C ILE A 75 3.20 2.80 24.07
N GLY A 76 3.48 4.10 24.01
CA GLY A 76 4.19 4.71 22.88
C GLY A 76 5.58 4.13 22.69
N ALA A 77 6.34 3.93 23.77
CA ALA A 77 7.66 3.26 23.72
C ALA A 77 7.54 1.81 23.24
N SER A 78 6.51 1.07 23.70
CA SER A 78 6.26 -0.30 23.27
C SER A 78 5.92 -0.38 21.77
N VAL A 79 5.17 0.58 21.25
CA VAL A 79 4.87 0.69 19.81
C VAL A 79 6.15 0.97 19.03
N VAL A 80 6.98 1.91 19.47
CA VAL A 80 8.27 2.23 18.85
C VAL A 80 9.19 1.01 18.79
N GLU A 81 9.28 0.24 19.87
CA GLU A 81 10.10 -0.98 19.93
C GLU A 81 9.60 -2.06 18.96
N GLN A 82 8.28 -2.27 18.88
CA GLN A 82 7.68 -3.23 17.95
C GLN A 82 7.87 -2.84 16.48
N LEU A 83 7.78 -1.54 16.17
CA LEU A 83 8.03 -1.03 14.83
C LEU A 83 9.51 -1.17 14.46
N ASN A 84 10.43 -0.89 15.38
CA ASN A 84 11.86 -1.03 15.15
C ASN A 84 12.29 -2.48 14.87
N GLY A 85 11.56 -3.47 15.39
CA GLY A 85 11.81 -4.90 15.11
C GLY A 85 11.18 -5.43 13.82
N ASN A 86 10.51 -4.58 13.01
CA ASN A 86 9.77 -5.00 11.83
C ASN A 86 10.38 -4.48 10.53
N ASP A 87 11.07 -5.36 9.80
CA ASP A 87 11.77 -5.06 8.54
C ASP A 87 10.86 -4.91 7.32
N LYS A 88 9.52 -4.92 7.49
CA LYS A 88 8.59 -4.78 6.35
C LYS A 88 8.42 -3.35 5.84
N MET A 89 8.84 -2.35 6.62
CA MET A 89 8.80 -0.93 6.28
C MET A 89 10.04 -0.23 6.84
N ASP A 90 10.50 0.84 6.18
CA ASP A 90 11.65 1.63 6.64
C ASP A 90 11.20 2.66 7.68
N TRP A 91 11.10 2.24 8.94
CA TRP A 91 10.68 3.09 10.04
C TRP A 91 11.79 4.07 10.44
N LYS A 92 11.47 5.36 10.43
CA LYS A 92 12.40 6.43 10.79
C LYS A 92 11.91 7.14 12.04
N PHE A 93 12.55 6.89 13.17
CA PHE A 93 12.23 7.56 14.42
C PHE A 93 12.87 8.95 14.45
N VAL A 94 12.04 9.98 14.43
CA VAL A 94 12.48 11.38 14.23
C VAL A 94 11.69 12.34 15.11
N THR A 95 12.16 13.59 15.23
CA THR A 95 11.40 14.64 15.92
C THR A 95 10.24 15.15 15.06
N GLU A 96 9.25 15.81 15.68
CA GLU A 96 8.11 16.42 14.97
C GLU A 96 8.58 17.35 13.84
N GLN A 97 9.56 18.22 14.11
CA GLN A 97 10.13 19.12 13.11
C GLN A 97 10.79 18.38 11.95
N GLN A 98 11.51 17.28 12.23
CA GLN A 98 12.13 16.47 11.18
C GLN A 98 11.09 15.72 10.36
N ALA A 99 10.02 15.23 10.98
CA ALA A 99 8.91 14.59 10.27
C ALA A 99 8.20 15.58 9.35
N ASP A 100 7.89 16.79 9.81
CA ASP A 100 7.21 17.81 9.02
C ASP A 100 8.07 18.30 7.84
N LEU A 101 9.38 18.53 8.07
CA LEU A 101 10.32 18.87 7.01
C LEU A 101 10.49 17.73 6.00
N GLY A 102 10.67 16.50 6.50
CA GLY A 102 10.85 15.32 5.67
C GLY A 102 9.60 14.91 4.89
N LEU A 103 8.40 15.26 5.37
CA LEU A 103 7.17 15.17 4.60
C LEU A 103 7.14 16.21 3.48
N ALA A 104 7.53 17.45 3.78
CA ALA A 104 7.49 18.55 2.82
C ALA A 104 8.54 18.46 1.70
N ASP A 105 9.67 17.80 1.94
CA ASP A 105 10.73 17.58 0.95
C ASP A 105 10.64 16.21 0.24
N GLY A 106 9.70 15.36 0.64
CA GLY A 106 9.48 14.04 0.08
C GLY A 106 10.44 12.95 0.59
N THR A 107 11.24 13.23 1.61
CA THR A 107 12.09 12.24 2.30
C THR A 107 11.26 11.16 2.98
N TYR A 108 10.09 11.50 3.52
CA TYR A 108 9.14 10.56 4.13
C TYR A 108 7.85 10.52 3.32
N PHE A 109 7.32 9.31 3.11
CA PHE A 109 6.03 9.14 2.44
C PHE A 109 4.86 9.53 3.37
N ALA A 110 4.99 9.21 4.65
CA ALA A 110 4.02 9.50 5.70
C ALA A 110 4.74 9.73 7.03
N ALA A 111 4.10 10.48 7.93
CA ALA A 111 4.49 10.56 9.33
C ALA A 111 3.34 10.12 10.24
N ILE A 112 3.68 9.34 11.25
CA ILE A 112 2.78 8.89 12.32
C ILE A 112 3.27 9.53 13.60
N GLU A 113 2.40 10.27 14.26
CA GLU A 113 2.70 10.97 15.51
C GLU A 113 1.82 10.42 16.64
N LEU A 114 2.50 10.00 17.71
CA LEU A 114 1.92 9.56 18.97
C LEU A 114 1.90 10.76 19.92
N PRO A 115 0.72 11.35 20.21
CA PRO A 115 0.62 12.53 21.06
C PRO A 115 0.91 12.21 22.52
N GLU A 116 1.16 13.24 23.33
CA GLU A 116 1.54 13.09 24.75
C GLU A 116 0.53 12.33 25.61
N ASP A 117 -0.74 12.32 25.22
CA ASP A 117 -1.85 11.70 25.93
C ASP A 117 -2.16 10.27 25.44
N PHE A 118 -1.33 9.70 24.55
CA PHE A 118 -1.61 8.40 23.92
C PHE A 118 -1.67 7.26 24.95
N SER A 119 -0.65 7.10 25.79
CA SER A 119 -0.62 6.11 26.87
C SER A 119 -1.72 6.37 27.89
N TYR A 120 -1.96 7.64 28.25
CA TYR A 120 -3.03 7.99 29.18
C TYR A 120 -4.39 7.54 28.64
N ASN A 121 -4.75 7.94 27.41
CA ASN A 121 -6.00 7.54 26.78
C ASN A 121 -6.10 6.02 26.64
N PHE A 122 -4.98 5.33 26.37
CA PHE A 122 -4.96 3.87 26.32
C PHE A 122 -5.32 3.23 27.67
N THR A 123 -4.83 3.77 28.79
CA THR A 123 -5.21 3.26 30.13
C THR A 123 -6.70 3.44 30.43
N THR A 124 -7.35 4.45 29.86
CA THR A 124 -8.81 4.68 30.07
C THR A 124 -9.69 3.58 29.46
N LEU A 125 -9.16 2.74 28.57
CA LEU A 125 -9.88 1.56 28.05
C LEU A 125 -10.32 0.59 29.15
N PHE A 126 -9.63 0.60 30.30
CA PHE A 126 -9.95 -0.22 31.48
C PHE A 126 -10.78 0.54 32.53
N SER A 127 -11.19 1.77 32.22
CA SER A 127 -11.98 2.65 33.11
C SER A 127 -13.46 2.69 32.70
N GLU A 128 -14.31 3.28 33.54
CA GLU A 128 -15.76 3.41 33.27
C GLU A 128 -16.08 4.32 32.08
N THR A 129 -15.19 5.28 31.75
CA THR A 129 -15.35 6.21 30.62
C THR A 129 -14.15 6.13 29.68
N PRO A 130 -14.15 5.18 28.73
CA PRO A 130 -13.03 4.99 27.81
C PRO A 130 -12.92 6.14 26.80
N ILE A 131 -11.72 6.72 26.70
CA ILE A 131 -11.34 7.69 25.69
C ILE A 131 -10.52 6.97 24.62
N LYS A 132 -10.91 7.09 23.35
CA LYS A 132 -10.17 6.49 22.24
C LYS A 132 -8.80 7.17 22.09
N PRO A 133 -7.68 6.44 22.12
CA PRO A 133 -6.37 6.98 21.81
C PRO A 133 -6.35 7.56 20.41
N LYS A 134 -5.77 8.75 20.25
CA LYS A 134 -5.62 9.41 18.95
C LYS A 134 -4.22 9.16 18.43
N ILE A 135 -4.11 8.92 17.13
CA ILE A 135 -2.85 8.86 16.40
C ILE A 135 -2.99 9.90 15.29
N ILE A 136 -1.98 10.75 15.14
CA ILE A 136 -1.98 11.78 14.10
C ILE A 136 -1.25 11.18 12.91
N PHE A 137 -1.97 11.06 11.79
CA PHE A 137 -1.42 10.59 10.53
C PHE A 137 -1.26 11.77 9.57
N LYS A 138 -0.02 12.08 9.20
CA LYS A 138 0.34 13.16 8.29
C LYS A 138 0.86 12.55 6.99
N VAL A 139 0.31 12.99 5.87
CA VAL A 139 0.79 12.69 4.50
C VAL A 139 0.87 13.99 3.74
N ASP A 140 1.89 14.15 2.89
CA ASP A 140 1.97 15.34 2.07
C ASP A 140 0.92 15.30 0.95
N ASN A 141 -0.18 16.02 1.16
CA ASN A 141 -1.27 16.15 0.20
C ASN A 141 -1.03 17.26 -0.84
N LYS A 142 0.16 17.88 -0.88
CA LYS A 142 0.43 19.04 -1.77
C LYS A 142 0.42 18.75 -3.27
N VAL A 143 0.07 17.54 -3.74
CA VAL A 143 0.12 17.22 -5.17
C VAL A 143 -1.11 16.49 -5.72
N ASN A 144 -2.33 16.81 -5.26
CA ASN A 144 -3.51 16.44 -6.06
C ASN A 144 -4.59 17.53 -6.21
N PRO A 145 -4.38 18.53 -7.09
CA PRO A 145 -5.40 19.51 -7.47
C PRO A 145 -6.66 18.89 -8.14
N VAL A 146 -6.68 17.58 -8.42
CA VAL A 146 -7.87 16.87 -8.94
C VAL A 146 -8.86 16.53 -7.81
N ALA A 147 -8.39 16.37 -6.57
CA ALA A 147 -9.24 16.02 -5.43
C ALA A 147 -10.18 17.17 -5.01
N GLU A 148 -9.73 18.43 -5.09
CA GLU A 148 -10.56 19.60 -4.76
C GLU A 148 -11.72 19.79 -5.75
N ARG A 149 -11.53 19.45 -7.03
CA ARG A 149 -12.55 19.64 -8.09
C ARG A 149 -13.74 18.69 -7.96
N MET A 150 -13.60 17.55 -7.27
CA MET A 150 -14.71 16.63 -7.05
C MET A 150 -15.63 17.06 -5.91
N THR A 151 -15.14 17.86 -4.98
CA THR A 151 -15.92 18.36 -3.83
C THR A 151 -16.76 19.58 -4.18
N GLU A 152 -16.37 20.37 -5.19
CA GLU A 152 -17.21 21.49 -5.69
C GLU A 152 -18.42 21.05 -6.52
N SER A 153 -18.47 19.78 -6.95
CA SER A 153 -19.56 19.25 -7.78
C SER A 153 -20.58 18.39 -7.01
N ALA A 154 -20.50 18.36 -5.68
CA ALA A 154 -21.40 17.60 -4.79
C ALA A 154 -22.30 18.53 -3.97
#